data_AF-A0A842SJD8-F1
#
_entry.id   AF-A0A842SJD8-F1
#
_cell.length_a   1.000
_cell.length_b   1.000
_cell.length_c   1.000
_cell.angle_alpha   90.00
_cell.angle_beta   90.00
_cell.angle_gamma   90.00
#
_symmetry.space_group_name_H-M   'P 1'
#
loop_
_entity.id
_entity.type
_entity.pdbx_description
1 polymer ?
#
loop_
_entity_poly.entity_id
_entity_poly.type
_entity_poly.pdbx_seq_one_letter_code
_entity_poly.pdbx_strand_id
1 'polypeptide(L)'
;MVHNRINVLGIIPGAEIGDTTHDQWIEIEVSGRKLMIFDQDMIFPEKRIGEEIDAKIGLMPVKIEKTTKYKTAFKDSYLCRVLERNKADGDFEYLVETMSLRVHMLENKYLSKGSYYVIKGRLDLISIKEAEPSGWRTIQ
;
A
#
# COMPACT_ATOMS: atom_id res chain seq x y z
N MET A 1 6.88 7.74 -9.18
CA MET A 1 6.26 7.21 -7.95
C MET A 1 6.89 7.80 -6.70
N VAL A 2 6.14 7.91 -5.60
CA VAL A 2 6.49 8.62 -4.35
C VAL A 2 6.83 7.59 -3.26
N HIS A 3 7.82 7.89 -2.40
CA HIS A 3 8.12 7.09 -1.21
C HIS A 3 7.42 7.69 0.02
N ASN A 4 6.97 6.81 0.90
CA ASN A 4 6.42 7.12 2.20
C ASN A 4 7.38 6.60 3.25
N ARG A 5 7.63 7.43 4.26
CA ARG A 5 8.38 7.03 5.44
C ARG A 5 7.41 6.38 6.42
N ILE A 6 7.63 5.12 6.74
CA ILE A 6 6.70 4.29 7.53
C ILE A 6 7.45 3.56 8.65
N ASN A 7 6.82 3.43 9.81
CA ASN A 7 7.32 2.61 10.91
C ASN A 7 6.77 1.19 10.78
N VAL A 8 7.66 0.20 10.80
CA VAL A 8 7.29 -1.20 10.66
C VAL A 8 7.13 -1.84 12.03
N LEU A 9 5.95 -2.39 12.28
CA LEU A 9 5.60 -3.00 13.56
C LEU A 9 5.76 -4.52 13.57
N GLY A 10 5.58 -5.16 12.42
CA GLY A 10 5.69 -6.61 12.31
C GLY A 10 5.43 -7.12 10.91
N ILE A 11 5.65 -8.42 10.74
CA ILE A 11 5.36 -9.17 9.52
C ILE A 11 4.49 -10.35 9.90
N ILE A 12 3.51 -10.64 9.05
CA ILE A 12 2.61 -11.78 9.20
C ILE A 12 2.75 -12.60 7.91
N PRO A 13 3.11 -13.89 7.98
CA PRO A 13 3.12 -14.74 6.81
C PRO A 13 1.70 -14.84 6.24
N GLY A 14 1.59 -14.85 4.92
CA GLY A 14 0.30 -14.99 4.26
C GLY A 14 0.08 -16.41 3.77
N ALA A 15 0.01 -16.63 2.46
CA ALA A 15 -0.25 -17.95 1.89
C ALA A 15 0.93 -18.92 2.09
N GLU A 16 0.64 -20.09 2.66
CA GLU A 16 1.61 -21.16 2.90
C GLU A 16 1.21 -22.45 2.16
N ILE A 17 2.17 -23.07 1.48
CA ILE A 17 2.03 -24.39 0.85
C ILE A 17 3.17 -25.27 1.36
N GLY A 18 2.84 -26.26 2.20
CA GLY A 18 3.86 -27.02 2.93
C GLY A 18 4.62 -26.12 3.90
N ASP A 19 5.94 -26.11 3.82
CA ASP A 19 6.82 -25.27 4.65
C ASP A 19 7.30 -24.00 3.91
N THR A 20 6.61 -23.60 2.85
CA THR A 20 6.98 -22.44 2.02
C THR A 20 5.90 -21.36 2.08
N THR A 21 6.28 -20.17 2.53
CA THR A 21 5.48 -18.94 2.46
C THR A 21 5.65 -18.28 1.10
N HIS A 22 4.54 -17.83 0.50
CA HIS A 22 4.53 -17.25 -0.86
C HIS A 22 4.25 -15.75 -0.89
N ASP A 23 3.66 -15.21 0.17
CA ASP A 23 3.40 -13.79 0.34
C ASP A 23 3.40 -13.42 1.82
N GLN A 24 3.46 -12.12 2.11
CA GLN A 24 3.45 -11.64 3.48
C GLN A 24 2.66 -10.35 3.64
N TRP A 25 2.27 -10.05 4.86
CA TRP A 25 1.64 -8.80 5.26
C TRP A 25 2.54 -8.05 6.22
N ILE A 26 2.77 -6.78 5.95
CA ILE A 26 3.59 -5.91 6.78
C ILE A 26 2.66 -5.03 7.60
N GLU A 27 2.70 -5.18 8.92
CA GLU A 27 2.01 -4.28 9.85
C GLU A 27 2.84 -3.00 10.01
N ILE A 28 2.22 -1.85 9.77
CA ILE A 28 2.86 -0.54 9.83
C ILE A 28 2.07 0.42 10.72
N GLU A 29 2.75 1.41 11.29
CA GLU A 29 2.09 2.53 11.97
C GLU A 29 2.16 3.80 11.13
N VAL A 30 1.00 4.44 10.94
CA VAL A 30 0.90 5.76 10.30
C VAL A 30 -0.08 6.63 11.06
N SER A 31 0.35 7.80 11.51
CA SER A 31 -0.47 8.76 12.26
C SER A 31 -1.20 8.13 13.46
N GLY A 32 -0.50 7.24 14.21
CA GLY A 32 -1.04 6.53 15.37
C GLY A 32 -2.08 5.46 15.04
N ARG A 33 -2.15 5.01 13.77
CA ARG A 33 -3.04 3.94 13.31
C ARG A 33 -2.24 2.81 12.68
N LYS A 34 -2.67 1.59 12.93
CA LYS A 34 -2.12 0.39 12.31
C LYS A 34 -2.73 0.15 10.94
N LEU A 35 -1.89 -0.14 9.96
CA LEU A 35 -2.28 -0.54 8.61
C LEU A 35 -1.52 -1.81 8.20
N MET A 36 -2.09 -2.53 7.25
CA MET A 36 -1.46 -3.71 6.65
C MET A 36 -1.11 -3.40 5.19
N ILE A 37 0.13 -3.66 4.80
CA ILE A 37 0.58 -3.63 3.40
C ILE A 37 0.83 -5.05 2.96
N PHE A 38 0.25 -5.45 1.83
CA PHE A 38 0.52 -6.74 1.21
C PHE A 38 1.83 -6.70 0.42
N ASP A 39 2.69 -7.67 0.64
CA ASP A 39 3.95 -7.85 -0.08
C ASP A 39 3.93 -9.21 -0.78
N GLN A 40 3.51 -9.17 -2.04
CA GLN A 40 3.38 -10.35 -2.88
C GLN A 40 4.73 -10.97 -3.23
N ASP A 41 5.76 -10.14 -3.38
CA ASP A 41 7.07 -10.56 -3.85
C ASP A 41 8.03 -10.87 -2.70
N MET A 42 7.54 -10.77 -1.45
CA MET A 42 8.31 -10.94 -0.21
C MET A 42 9.61 -10.11 -0.20
N ILE A 43 9.55 -8.89 -0.73
CA ILE A 43 10.72 -8.02 -0.84
C ILE A 43 11.10 -7.38 0.50
N PHE A 44 10.19 -7.35 1.47
CA PHE A 44 10.46 -6.78 2.78
C PHE A 44 11.17 -7.80 3.70
N PRO A 45 12.35 -7.47 4.25
CA PRO A 45 13.09 -8.39 5.11
C PRO A 45 12.69 -8.27 6.60
N GLU A 46 12.52 -9.40 7.29
CA GLU A 46 12.08 -9.45 8.70
C GLU A 46 12.99 -8.74 9.68
N LYS A 47 14.30 -8.72 9.39
CA LYS A 47 15.30 -8.07 10.24
C LYS A 47 15.05 -6.57 10.44
N ARG A 48 14.19 -5.96 9.61
CA ARG A 48 13.86 -4.52 9.65
C ARG A 48 12.58 -4.21 10.43
N ILE A 49 11.99 -5.18 11.13
CA ILE A 49 10.89 -4.92 12.06
C ILE A 49 11.38 -3.97 13.16
N GLY A 50 10.59 -2.94 13.47
CA GLY A 50 10.95 -1.87 14.40
C GLY A 50 11.72 -0.70 13.76
N GLU A 51 12.10 -0.81 12.49
CA GLU A 51 12.75 0.28 11.75
C GLU A 51 11.74 1.19 11.06
N GLU A 52 12.22 2.39 10.74
CA GLU A 52 11.56 3.33 9.85
C GLU A 52 12.16 3.20 8.44
N ILE A 53 11.30 3.00 7.44
CA ILE A 53 11.74 2.72 6.08
C ILE A 53 11.04 3.60 5.05
N ASP A 54 11.71 3.83 3.91
CA ASP A 54 11.12 4.50 2.75
C ASP A 54 10.50 3.45 1.81
N ALA A 55 9.17 3.41 1.73
CA ALA A 55 8.42 2.47 0.91
C ALA A 55 7.58 3.16 -0.18
N LYS A 56 7.57 2.59 -1.39
CA LYS A 56 6.55 2.88 -2.40
C LYS A 56 5.37 1.95 -2.17
N ILE A 57 4.20 2.53 -2.08
CA ILE A 57 2.96 1.82 -1.75
C ILE A 57 1.94 2.09 -2.86
N GLY A 58 1.33 1.02 -3.32
CA GLY A 58 0.17 1.03 -4.20
C GLY A 58 -1.13 0.88 -3.43
N LEU A 59 -2.23 1.27 -4.04
CA LEU A 59 -3.58 0.96 -3.60
C LEU A 59 -4.29 0.26 -4.74
N MET A 60 -4.62 -1.02 -4.54
CA MET A 60 -5.44 -1.80 -5.46
C MET A 60 -6.92 -1.64 -5.08
N PRO A 61 -7.72 -0.88 -5.86
CA PRO A 61 -9.11 -0.62 -5.54
C PRO A 61 -10.00 -1.83 -5.90
N VAL A 62 -10.94 -2.14 -5.03
CA VAL A 62 -12.04 -3.10 -5.28
C VAL A 62 -13.37 -2.36 -5.45
N LYS A 63 -13.55 -1.25 -4.71
CA LYS A 63 -14.72 -0.40 -4.81
C LYS A 63 -14.35 1.05 -4.55
N ILE A 64 -14.87 1.96 -5.38
CA ILE A 64 -14.66 3.40 -5.26
C ILE A 64 -16.01 4.10 -5.15
N GLU A 65 -16.20 4.89 -4.10
CA GLU A 65 -17.41 5.68 -3.85
C GLU A 65 -17.03 7.14 -3.65
N LYS A 66 -17.64 8.04 -4.42
CA LYS A 66 -17.47 9.48 -4.20
C LYS A 66 -18.12 9.86 -2.87
N THR A 67 -17.41 10.64 -2.05
CA THR A 67 -17.95 11.13 -0.79
C THR A 67 -17.79 12.65 -0.69
N THR A 68 -18.80 13.28 -0.08
CA THR A 68 -18.73 14.68 0.37
C THR A 68 -18.60 14.79 1.88
N LYS A 69 -18.63 13.65 2.59
CA LYS A 69 -18.54 13.56 4.04
C LYS A 69 -17.24 12.87 4.43
N TYR A 70 -16.61 13.37 5.49
CA TYR A 70 -15.51 12.66 6.15
C TYR A 70 -16.06 11.35 6.70
N LYS A 71 -15.63 10.23 6.13
CA LYS A 71 -15.85 8.89 6.69
C LYS A 71 -14.53 8.39 7.25
N THR A 72 -14.57 7.88 8.48
CA THR A 72 -13.41 7.25 9.09
C THR A 72 -13.09 5.96 8.34
N ALA A 73 -11.81 5.73 8.06
CA ALA A 73 -11.33 4.46 7.52
C ALA A 73 -11.78 3.29 8.42
N PHE A 74 -12.42 2.28 7.83
CA PHE A 74 -12.92 1.09 8.53
C PHE A 74 -12.74 -0.12 7.62
N LYS A 75 -11.96 -1.12 8.05
CA LYS A 75 -11.73 -2.42 7.38
C LYS A 75 -11.48 -2.30 5.87
N ASP A 76 -10.21 -2.12 5.49
CA ASP A 76 -9.74 -2.03 4.10
C ASP A 76 -10.34 -0.87 3.30
N SER A 77 -10.96 0.10 3.99
CA SER A 77 -11.60 1.26 3.38
C SER A 77 -10.84 2.52 3.76
N TYR A 78 -10.41 3.27 2.76
CA TYR A 78 -9.53 4.43 2.88
C TYR A 78 -10.26 5.68 2.39
N LEU A 79 -10.18 6.77 3.17
CA LEU A 79 -10.60 8.09 2.69
C LEU A 79 -9.45 8.69 1.90
N CYS A 80 -9.60 8.73 0.57
CA CYS A 80 -8.56 9.13 -0.36
C CYS A 80 -8.87 10.50 -0.99
N ARG A 81 -7.88 11.38 -1.03
CA ARG A 81 -7.92 12.63 -1.82
C ARG A 81 -7.11 12.44 -3.10
N VAL A 82 -7.69 12.73 -4.25
CA VAL A 82 -6.94 12.67 -5.53
C VAL A 82 -6.01 13.87 -5.64
N LEU A 83 -4.69 13.65 -5.66
CA LEU A 83 -3.68 14.70 -5.77
C LEU A 83 -3.32 14.98 -7.23
N GLU A 84 -3.04 13.92 -7.97
CA GLU A 84 -2.58 13.99 -9.36
C GLU A 84 -3.25 12.87 -10.16
N ARG A 85 -3.31 13.09 -11.47
CA ARG A 85 -3.83 12.13 -12.44
C ARG A 85 -3.05 12.26 -13.74
N ASN A 86 -2.54 11.14 -14.21
CA ASN A 86 -1.97 10.99 -15.54
C ASN A 86 -2.80 9.96 -16.31
N LYS A 87 -2.92 10.15 -17.62
CA LYS A 87 -3.57 9.17 -18.50
C LYS A 87 -2.46 8.37 -19.20
N ALA A 88 -2.51 7.05 -19.08
CA ALA A 88 -1.56 6.15 -19.72
C ALA A 88 -2.33 4.94 -20.26
N ASP A 89 -2.18 4.66 -21.57
CA ASP A 89 -2.61 3.42 -22.23
C ASP A 89 -4.03 2.91 -21.88
N GLY A 90 -5.01 3.80 -21.86
CA GLY A 90 -6.42 3.46 -21.63
C GLY A 90 -6.87 3.51 -20.17
N ASP A 91 -5.92 3.52 -19.22
CA ASP A 91 -6.16 3.67 -17.80
C ASP A 91 -5.74 5.06 -17.28
N PHE A 92 -6.13 5.35 -16.05
CA PHE A 92 -5.65 6.50 -15.30
C PHE A 92 -4.74 6.06 -14.15
N GLU A 93 -3.56 6.66 -14.10
CA GLU A 93 -2.67 6.58 -12.95
C GLU A 93 -2.97 7.76 -12.03
N TYR A 94 -3.26 7.45 -10.77
CA TYR A 94 -3.58 8.42 -9.74
C TYR A 94 -2.52 8.40 -8.65
N LEU A 95 -2.11 9.59 -8.22
CA LEU A 95 -1.53 9.77 -6.90
C LEU A 95 -2.65 10.17 -5.95
N VAL A 96 -2.89 9.37 -4.91
CA VAL A 96 -3.90 9.66 -3.89
C VAL A 96 -3.29 9.75 -2.51
N GLU A 97 -3.86 10.62 -1.69
CA GLU A 97 -3.47 10.80 -0.29
C GLU A 97 -4.48 10.13 0.63
N THR A 98 -4.03 9.28 1.56
CA THR A 98 -4.85 8.63 2.57
C THR A 98 -4.06 8.44 3.85
N MET A 99 -4.62 8.80 5.01
CA MET A 99 -3.98 8.56 6.32
C MET A 99 -2.51 8.99 6.40
N SER A 100 -2.16 10.13 5.77
CA SER A 100 -0.78 10.66 5.64
C SER A 100 0.16 9.87 4.70
N LEU A 101 -0.33 8.82 4.05
CA LEU A 101 0.34 8.15 2.94
C LEU A 101 -0.03 8.78 1.60
N ARG A 102 0.94 8.80 0.68
CA ARG A 102 0.76 9.09 -0.74
C ARG A 102 0.98 7.81 -1.52
N VAL A 103 -0.10 7.26 -2.07
CA VAL A 103 -0.11 5.95 -2.71
C VAL A 103 -0.49 6.06 -4.19
N HIS A 104 0.07 5.17 -5.00
CA HIS A 104 -0.22 5.08 -6.43
C HIS A 104 -1.42 4.16 -6.65
N MET A 105 -2.31 4.50 -7.57
CA MET A 105 -3.50 3.71 -7.88
C MET A 105 -3.75 3.74 -9.39
N LEU A 106 -4.04 2.57 -9.96
CA LEU A 106 -4.50 2.42 -11.33
C LEU A 106 -6.00 2.18 -11.35
N GLU A 107 -6.72 2.88 -12.21
CA GLU A 107 -8.18 2.72 -12.36
C GLU A 107 -8.63 3.22 -13.75
N ASN A 108 -9.62 2.55 -14.34
CA ASN A 108 -10.16 2.91 -15.65
C ASN A 108 -11.23 4.01 -15.55
N LYS A 109 -11.85 4.17 -14.39
CA LYS A 109 -12.80 5.24 -14.10
C LYS A 109 -12.10 6.57 -13.89
N TYR A 110 -12.71 7.61 -14.43
CA TYR A 110 -12.28 8.98 -14.21
C TYR A 110 -12.59 9.43 -12.77
N LEU A 111 -11.56 9.86 -12.05
CA LEU A 111 -11.66 10.51 -10.74
C LEU A 111 -11.18 11.95 -10.83
N SER A 112 -11.92 12.86 -10.21
CA SER A 112 -11.62 14.30 -10.26
C SER A 112 -10.50 14.65 -9.29
N LYS A 113 -9.46 15.34 -9.78
CA LYS A 113 -8.41 15.93 -8.93
C LYS A 113 -9.02 16.83 -7.84
N GLY A 114 -8.48 16.73 -6.62
CA GLY A 114 -8.93 17.44 -5.44
C GLY A 114 -10.19 16.86 -4.77
N SER A 115 -10.90 15.93 -5.41
CA SER A 115 -12.08 15.29 -4.82
C SER A 115 -11.69 14.17 -3.85
N TYR A 116 -12.63 13.89 -2.94
CA TYR A 116 -12.51 12.82 -1.96
C TYR A 116 -13.35 11.60 -2.35
N TYR A 117 -12.77 10.43 -2.15
CA TYR A 117 -13.39 9.14 -2.41
C TYR A 117 -13.16 8.22 -1.21
N VAL A 118 -14.15 7.39 -0.89
CA VAL A 118 -13.92 6.21 -0.06
C VAL A 118 -13.56 5.07 -0.99
N ILE A 119 -12.36 4.54 -0.82
CA ILE A 119 -11.82 3.46 -1.63
C ILE A 119 -11.67 2.23 -0.74
N LYS A 120 -12.43 1.18 -1.04
CA LYS A 120 -12.21 -0.14 -0.46
C LYS A 120 -11.19 -0.87 -1.33
N GLY A 121 -10.10 -1.35 -0.74
CA GLY A 121 -9.01 -1.96 -1.49
C GLY A 121 -7.91 -2.52 -0.60
N ARG A 122 -6.80 -2.92 -1.22
CA ARG A 122 -5.61 -3.43 -0.53
C ARG A 122 -4.44 -2.49 -0.77
N LEU A 123 -3.65 -2.22 0.26
CA LEU A 123 -2.36 -1.55 0.08
C LEU A 123 -1.33 -2.60 -0.33
N ASP A 124 -0.57 -2.32 -1.38
CA ASP A 124 0.46 -3.21 -1.91
C ASP A 124 1.84 -2.56 -1.78
N LEU A 125 2.84 -3.34 -1.36
CA LEU A 125 4.23 -2.90 -1.37
C LEU A 125 4.74 -3.00 -2.80
N ILE A 126 5.21 -1.88 -3.35
CA ILE A 126 5.77 -1.83 -4.70
C ILE A 126 7.30 -1.94 -4.65
N SER A 127 7.93 -1.21 -3.73
CA SER A 127 9.38 -1.26 -3.53
C SER A 127 9.78 -0.62 -2.21
N ILE A 128 10.91 -1.01 -1.65
CA ILE A 128 11.58 -0.28 -0.57
C ILE A 128 12.88 0.33 -1.10
N LYS A 129 13.25 1.50 -0.58
CA LYS A 129 14.58 2.08 -0.83
C LYS A 129 15.59 1.21 -0.07
N GLU A 130 16.57 0.65 -0.78
CA GLU A 130 17.52 -0.36 -0.29
C GLU A 130 16.88 -1.75 -0.05
N ALA A 131 16.41 -2.37 -1.14
CA ALA A 131 16.14 -3.80 -1.15
C ALA A 131 17.48 -4.56 -1.05
N GLU A 132 17.91 -4.91 0.16
CA GLU A 132 18.91 -5.95 0.34
C GLU A 132 18.26 -7.31 0.01
N PRO A 133 18.88 -8.16 -0.83
CA PRO A 133 18.28 -9.40 -1.31
C PRO A 133 18.16 -10.51 -0.24
N SER A 134 18.34 -10.20 1.05
CA SER A 134 18.16 -11.16 2.14
C SER A 134 16.70 -11.20 2.63
N GLY A 135 15.77 -11.46 1.71
CA GLY A 135 14.44 -11.97 2.06
C GLY A 135 14.50 -13.49 2.24
N TRP A 136 13.38 -14.12 2.60
CA TRP A 136 13.18 -15.55 2.92
C TRP A 136 13.70 -16.60 1.91
N ARG A 137 14.34 -16.18 0.82
CA ARG A 137 15.01 -17.09 -0.10
C ARG A 137 16.36 -17.53 0.46
N THR A 138 16.38 -18.73 1.01
CA THR A 138 17.61 -19.53 1.09
C THR A 138 18.14 -19.67 -0.34
N ILE A 139 19.31 -19.10 -0.61
CA ILE A 139 20.03 -19.30 -1.86
C ILE A 139 20.36 -20.80 -1.92
N GLN A 140 19.77 -21.53 -2.87
CA GLN A 140 20.30 -22.79 -3.37
C GLN A 140 21.09 -22.52 -4.64
#